data_AF-A0A970WEL5-F1
#
_entry.id   AF-A0A970WEL5-F1
#
_cell.length_a   1.000
_cell.length_b   1.000
_cell.length_c   1.000
_cell.angle_alpha   90.00
_cell.angle_beta   90.00
_cell.angle_gamma   90.00
#
_symmetry.space_group_name_H-M   'P 1'
#
loop_
_entity.id
_entity.type
_entity.pdbx_description
1 polymer ?
#
loop_
_entity_poly.entity_id
_entity_poly.type
_entity_poly.pdbx_seq_one_letter_code
_entity_poly.pdbx_strand_id
1 'polypeptide(L)'
;MAFIRARIPRLFGYVPQPAEREKTFLCDGFVAVFKELECVPFVCTDYYGRSGLEFSQLAPDSLKVSIASRFWSLFLADSDDVEDYEFVVEQYGFSPRVTLGCRDGDVYAEED
;
A
#
# COMPACT_ATOMS: atom_id res chain seq x y z
N MET A 1 7.66 -0.21 -3.72
CA MET A 1 6.98 -0.44 -2.43
C MET A 1 6.42 0.85 -1.89
N ALA A 2 7.30 1.76 -1.46
CA ALA A 2 6.99 3.11 -1.01
C ALA A 2 6.12 3.95 -1.96
N PHE A 3 6.28 3.77 -3.27
CA PHE A 3 5.46 4.43 -4.29
C PHE A 3 3.94 4.25 -4.06
N ILE A 4 3.49 3.03 -3.71
CA ILE A 4 2.05 2.77 -3.51
C ILE A 4 1.54 3.58 -2.32
N ARG A 5 2.29 3.60 -1.21
CA ARG A 5 1.96 4.43 -0.04
C ARG A 5 1.88 5.91 -0.40
N ALA A 6 2.85 6.42 -1.18
CA ALA A 6 2.92 7.82 -1.61
C ALA A 6 1.75 8.24 -2.52
N ARG A 7 1.16 7.30 -3.26
CA ARG A 7 0.02 7.54 -4.16
C ARG A 7 -1.33 7.52 -3.48
N ILE A 8 -1.47 6.84 -2.33
CA ILE A 8 -2.76 6.71 -1.66
C ILE A 8 -3.39 8.08 -1.30
N PRO A 9 -2.65 9.06 -0.76
CA PRO A 9 -3.19 10.39 -0.53
C PRO A 9 -3.75 11.06 -1.80
N ARG A 10 -3.05 10.91 -2.93
CA ARG A 10 -3.48 11.48 -4.22
C ARG A 10 -4.74 10.81 -4.78
N LEU A 11 -4.83 9.49 -4.66
CA LEU A 11 -5.93 8.71 -5.23
C LEU A 11 -7.17 8.66 -4.33
N PHE A 12 -6.98 8.63 -3.02
CA PHE A 12 -8.03 8.32 -2.05
C PHE A 12 -8.22 9.40 -0.97
N GLY A 13 -7.38 10.45 -0.95
CA GLY A 13 -7.55 11.60 -0.05
C GLY A 13 -7.27 11.31 1.42
N TYR A 14 -6.50 10.27 1.72
CA TYR A 14 -6.13 9.92 3.10
C TYR A 14 -4.67 9.45 3.19
N VAL A 15 -4.07 9.60 4.38
CA VAL A 15 -2.71 9.13 4.66
C VAL A 15 -2.77 7.72 5.26
N PRO A 16 -2.14 6.71 4.63
CA PRO A 16 -2.04 5.36 5.18
C PRO A 16 -1.46 5.36 6.59
N GLN A 17 -1.99 4.52 7.47
CA GLN A 17 -1.38 4.35 8.79
C GLN A 17 -0.04 3.60 8.64
N PRO A 18 0.90 3.77 9.58
CA PRO A 18 2.08 2.91 9.64
C PRO A 18 1.65 1.44 9.74
N ALA A 19 2.29 0.56 8.98
CA ALA A 19 1.98 -0.87 9.05
C ALA A 19 2.51 -1.45 10.38
N GLU A 20 1.66 -2.19 11.10
CA GLU A 20 2.05 -2.87 12.34
C GLU A 20 2.80 -4.20 12.10
N ARG A 21 2.86 -4.64 10.83
CA ARG A 21 3.47 -5.90 10.42
C ARG A 21 4.96 -5.69 10.15
N GLU A 22 5.80 -6.56 10.70
CA GLU A 22 7.25 -6.55 10.47
C GLU A 22 7.57 -6.52 8.96
N LYS A 23 8.56 -5.71 8.56
CA LYS A 23 9.05 -5.60 7.17
C LYS A 23 7.96 -5.29 6.15
N THR A 24 7.01 -4.45 6.55
CA THR A 24 5.88 -3.98 5.74
C THR A 24 5.82 -2.46 5.85
N PHE A 25 5.67 -1.75 4.74
CA PHE A 25 5.53 -0.29 4.70
C PHE A 25 4.07 0.15 4.53
N LEU A 26 3.26 -0.75 3.94
CA LEU A 26 1.86 -0.55 3.67
C LEU A 26 1.09 -1.84 4.01
N CYS A 27 0.01 -1.69 4.77
CA CYS A 27 -0.93 -2.76 5.05
C CYS A 27 -2.33 -2.17 5.22
N ASP A 28 -2.89 -1.68 4.12
CA ASP A 28 -4.14 -0.92 4.13
C ASP A 28 -5.29 -1.74 3.53
N GLY A 29 -6.46 -1.63 4.15
CA GLY A 29 -7.69 -2.26 3.70
C GLY A 29 -8.44 -1.38 2.68
N PHE A 30 -8.92 -2.01 1.62
CA PHE A 30 -9.73 -1.40 0.56
C PHE A 30 -10.99 -2.22 0.31
N VAL A 31 -12.00 -1.59 -0.30
CA VAL A 31 -13.23 -2.27 -0.73
C VAL A 31 -13.49 -1.93 -2.18
N ALA A 32 -13.51 -2.94 -3.04
CA ALA A 32 -13.96 -2.80 -4.41
C ALA A 32 -15.50 -2.84 -4.44
N VAL A 33 -16.12 -1.76 -4.92
CA VAL A 33 -17.57 -1.64 -5.02
C VAL A 33 -18.00 -1.93 -6.46
N PHE A 34 -18.81 -2.98 -6.62
CA PHE A 34 -19.51 -3.32 -7.86
C PHE A 34 -20.98 -2.96 -7.68
N LYS A 35 -21.65 -2.52 -8.75
CA LYS A 35 -23.08 -2.16 -8.85
C LYS A 35 -23.85 -2.27 -7.52
N GLU A 36 -24.06 -1.15 -6.83
CA GLU A 36 -24.91 -0.90 -5.63
C GLU A 36 -24.89 -1.89 -4.44
N LEU A 37 -24.53 -3.18 -4.56
CA LEU A 37 -24.72 -4.22 -3.55
C LEU A 37 -23.59 -5.26 -3.45
N GLU A 38 -22.64 -5.33 -4.39
CA GLU A 38 -21.54 -6.30 -4.32
C GLU A 38 -20.22 -5.59 -3.94
N CYS A 39 -19.74 -5.87 -2.73
CA CYS A 39 -18.51 -5.31 -2.20
C CYS A 39 -17.50 -6.42 -1.95
N VAL A 40 -16.28 -6.27 -2.49
CA VAL A 40 -15.19 -7.21 -2.28
C VAL A 40 -14.08 -6.52 -1.48
N PRO A 41 -13.93 -6.81 -0.17
CA PRO A 41 -12.81 -6.29 0.61
C PRO A 41 -11.50 -6.98 0.22
N PHE A 42 -10.41 -6.23 0.25
CA PHE A 42 -9.06 -6.72 0.03
C PHE A 42 -8.03 -5.85 0.79
N VAL A 43 -6.85 -6.40 1.03
CA VAL A 43 -5.73 -5.66 1.65
C VAL A 43 -4.67 -5.40 0.59
N CYS A 44 -4.22 -4.16 0.46
CA CYS A 44 -3.01 -3.85 -0.27
C CYS A 44 -1.84 -3.85 0.71
N THR A 45 -0.86 -4.71 0.46
CA THR A 45 0.32 -4.83 1.32
C THR A 45 1.59 -4.90 0.49
N ASP A 46 2.72 -4.57 1.10
CA ASP A 46 4.04 -4.72 0.51
C ASP A 46 4.99 -5.57 1.38
N TYR A 47 4.50 -6.68 1.89
CA TYR A 47 5.32 -7.58 2.71
C TYR A 47 6.61 -8.02 1.99
N TYR A 48 7.78 -7.88 2.66
CA TYR A 48 9.09 -8.32 2.16
C TYR A 48 9.46 -7.86 0.74
N GLY A 49 9.34 -6.58 0.44
CA GLY A 49 9.73 -6.10 -0.89
C GLY A 49 8.59 -6.05 -1.89
N ARG A 50 7.50 -6.78 -1.63
CA ARG A 50 6.57 -7.23 -2.67
C ARG A 50 5.18 -6.66 -2.46
N SER A 51 4.83 -5.66 -3.26
CA SER A 51 3.47 -5.13 -3.34
C SER A 51 2.52 -6.19 -3.91
N GLY A 52 1.41 -6.40 -3.23
CA GLY A 52 0.40 -7.40 -3.58
C GLY A 52 -0.95 -7.08 -2.99
N LEU A 53 -1.98 -7.77 -3.48
CA LEU A 53 -3.34 -7.70 -2.98
C LEU A 53 -3.71 -9.03 -2.32
N GLU A 54 -4.12 -8.98 -1.07
CA GLU A 54 -4.63 -10.13 -0.32
C GLU A 54 -6.17 -10.08 -0.34
N PHE A 55 -6.80 -11.12 -0.86
CA PHE A 55 -8.26 -11.27 -0.93
C PHE A 55 -8.73 -12.38 0.00
N SER A 56 -9.97 -12.29 0.46
CA SER A 56 -10.63 -13.44 1.09
C SER A 56 -10.69 -14.64 0.14
N GLN A 57 -10.59 -15.85 0.70
CA GLN A 57 -10.80 -17.10 -0.06
C GLN A 57 -12.20 -17.20 -0.64
N LEU A 58 -13.17 -16.46 -0.08
CA LEU A 58 -14.56 -16.42 -0.56
C LEU A 58 -14.73 -15.59 -1.84
N ALA A 59 -13.78 -14.71 -2.17
CA ALA A 59 -13.88 -13.91 -3.38
C ALA A 59 -13.64 -14.79 -4.63
N PRO A 60 -14.48 -14.72 -5.67
CA PRO A 60 -14.25 -15.39 -6.95
C PRO A 60 -12.95 -14.94 -7.62
N ASP A 61 -12.18 -15.87 -8.20
CA ASP A 61 -10.89 -15.56 -8.81
C ASP A 61 -11.00 -14.57 -9.99
N SER A 62 -12.08 -14.65 -10.76
CA SER A 62 -12.37 -13.69 -11.83
C SER A 62 -12.52 -12.26 -11.30
N LEU A 63 -13.14 -12.07 -10.13
CA LEU A 63 -13.24 -10.77 -9.47
C LEU A 63 -11.89 -10.32 -8.92
N LYS A 64 -11.12 -11.20 -8.28
CA LYS A 64 -9.75 -10.87 -7.82
C LYS A 64 -8.88 -10.33 -8.94
N VAL A 65 -8.87 -10.99 -10.10
CA VAL A 65 -8.11 -10.56 -11.28
C VAL A 65 -8.62 -9.21 -11.82
N SER A 66 -9.94 -9.03 -11.90
CA SER A 66 -10.54 -7.77 -12.36
C SER A 66 -10.21 -6.58 -11.43
N ILE A 67 -10.32 -6.79 -10.12
CA ILE A 67 -9.99 -5.79 -9.10
C ILE A 67 -8.51 -5.45 -9.18
N ALA A 68 -7.63 -6.46 -9.19
CA ALA A 68 -6.18 -6.25 -9.24
C ALA A 68 -5.77 -5.43 -10.47
N SER A 69 -6.29 -5.79 -11.66
CA SER A 69 -5.99 -5.06 -12.89
C SER A 69 -6.40 -3.58 -12.79
N ARG A 70 -7.61 -3.28 -12.31
CA ARG A 70 -8.11 -1.90 -12.18
C ARG A 70 -7.39 -1.13 -11.09
N PHE A 71 -7.18 -1.75 -9.93
CA PHE A 71 -6.49 -1.15 -8.80
C PHE A 71 -5.09 -0.73 -9.21
N TRP A 72 -4.29 -1.64 -9.78
CA TRP A 72 -2.94 -1.30 -10.23
C TRP A 72 -2.93 -0.28 -11.37
N SER A 73 -3.93 -0.29 -12.25
CA SER A 73 -4.03 0.74 -13.29
C SER A 73 -4.22 2.15 -12.71
N LEU A 74 -4.95 2.30 -11.59
CA LEU A 74 -5.09 3.61 -10.92
C LEU A 74 -3.74 4.11 -10.40
N PHE A 75 -2.98 3.23 -9.76
CA PHE A 75 -1.66 3.60 -9.24
C PHE A 75 -0.68 3.95 -10.37
N LEU A 76 -0.70 3.18 -11.46
CA LEU A 76 0.24 3.33 -12.58
C LEU A 76 -0.15 4.41 -13.60
N ALA A 77 -1.35 5.00 -13.52
CA ALA A 77 -1.82 5.99 -14.49
C ALA A 77 -1.02 7.30 -14.46
N ASP A 78 -0.51 7.68 -13.29
CA ASP A 78 0.33 8.87 -13.09
C ASP A 78 1.36 8.52 -12.00
N SER A 79 2.47 7.89 -12.42
CA SER A 79 3.46 7.33 -11.50
C SER A 79 4.28 8.39 -10.76
N ASP A 80 4.25 9.63 -11.23
CA ASP A 80 5.12 10.69 -10.73
C ASP A 80 4.35 11.63 -9.79
N ASP A 81 3.01 11.64 -9.84
CA ASP A 81 2.14 12.36 -8.91
C ASP A 81 2.12 11.67 -7.54
N VAL A 82 3.09 11.97 -6.69
CA VAL A 82 3.21 11.37 -5.35
C VAL A 82 3.15 12.42 -4.25
N GLU A 83 2.91 11.99 -3.01
CA GLU A 83 2.99 12.83 -1.83
C GLU A 83 4.16 12.39 -0.94
N ASP A 84 4.92 13.36 -0.46
CA ASP A 84 6.00 13.15 0.48
C ASP A 84 5.45 12.59 1.80
N TYR A 85 6.19 11.66 2.38
CA TYR A 85 5.84 11.11 3.68
C TYR A 85 7.08 10.68 4.43
N GLU A 86 6.98 10.62 5.75
CA GLU A 86 8.02 10.07 6.62
C GLU A 86 7.38 9.35 7.81
N PHE A 87 7.92 8.20 8.18
CA PHE A 87 7.58 7.54 9.44
C PHE A 87 8.75 6.68 9.92
N VAL A 88 8.82 6.48 11.23
CA VAL A 88 9.82 5.65 11.88
C VAL A 88 9.22 4.28 12.18
N VAL A 89 9.93 3.21 11.82
CA VAL A 89 9.56 1.84 12.17
C VAL A 89 10.53 1.30 13.21
N GLU A 90 9.98 0.80 14.32
CA GLU A 90 10.74 0.03 15.29
C GLU A 90 10.73 -1.44 14.85
N GLN A 91 11.90 -1.97 14.48
CA GLN A 91 12.03 -3.42 14.27
C GLN A 91 12.04 -4.13 15.63
N TYR A 92 11.13 -5.08 15.81
CA TYR A 92 11.13 -5.95 16.99
C TYR A 92 12.41 -6.80 17.02
N GLY A 93 13.24 -6.61 18.05
CA GLY A 93 14.31 -7.55 18.40
C GLY A 93 15.77 -7.12 18.17
N PHE A 94 16.14 -5.86 18.47
CA PHE A 94 17.52 -5.31 18.46
C PHE A 94 18.05 -4.74 17.13
N SER A 95 17.19 -4.34 16.20
CA SER A 95 17.64 -3.63 14.99
C SER A 95 17.48 -2.11 15.13
N PRO A 96 18.32 -1.31 14.46
CA PRO A 96 18.25 0.15 14.52
C PRO A 96 16.86 0.65 14.11
N ARG A 97 16.49 1.83 14.63
CA ARG A 97 15.32 2.56 14.14
C ARG A 97 15.57 2.88 12.67
N VAL A 98 14.58 2.57 11.84
CA VAL A 98 14.65 2.89 10.41
C VAL A 98 13.62 3.97 10.12
N THR A 99 14.08 5.12 9.66
CA THR A 99 13.25 6.18 9.10
C THR A 99 12.99 5.87 7.64
N LEU A 100 11.71 5.79 7.27
CA LEU A 100 11.27 5.45 5.93
C LEU A 100 10.47 6.61 5.37
N GLY A 101 10.72 6.96 4.12
CA GLY A 101 10.03 8.08 3.52
C GLY A 101 10.05 8.15 2.00
N CYS A 102 9.33 9.15 1.52
CA CYS A 102 9.40 9.63 0.15
C CYS A 102 9.58 11.15 0.20
N ARG A 103 10.53 11.68 -0.56
CA ARG A 103 10.82 13.11 -0.68
C ARG A 103 11.09 13.45 -2.14
N ASP A 104 10.38 14.44 -2.66
CA ASP A 104 10.48 14.87 -4.07
C ASP A 104 10.30 13.70 -5.06
N GLY A 105 9.50 12.69 -4.67
CA GLY A 105 9.26 11.47 -5.43
C GLY A 105 10.33 10.36 -5.29
N ASP A 106 11.45 10.65 -4.62
CA ASP A 106 12.47 9.66 -4.32
C ASP A 106 12.20 8.96 -2.98
N VAL A 107 12.34 7.63 -2.96
CA VAL A 107 12.12 6.81 -1.78
C VAL A 107 13.43 6.64 -1.01
N TYR A 108 13.38 6.79 0.31
CA TYR A 108 14.54 6.57 1.18
C TYR A 108 14.24 5.68 2.38
N ALA A 109 15.30 5.05 2.87
CA ALA A 109 15.35 4.30 4.12
C ALA A 109 16.67 4.64 4.82
N GLU A 110 16.61 5.27 5.97
CA GLU A 110 17.76 5.71 6.76
C GLU A 110 17.77 5.01 8.12
N GLU A 111 18.92 4.46 8.50
CA GLU A 111 19.14 3.85 9.82
C GLU A 111 19.76 4.90 10.75
N ASP A 112 19.20 5.04 11.95
CA ASP A 112 19.76 5.86 13.04
C ASP A 112 20.87 5.14 13.83
#